data_AF-A0A1M4VDK8-F1
#
_entry.id   AF-A0A1M4VDK8-F1
#
_cell.length_a   1.000
_cell.length_b   1.000
_cell.length_c   1.000
_cell.angle_alpha   90.00
_cell.angle_beta   90.00
_cell.angle_gamma   90.00
#
_symmetry.space_group_name_H-M   'P 1'
#
loop_
_entity.id
_entity.type
_entity.pdbx_description
1 polymer ?
#
loop_
_entity_poly.entity_id
_entity_poly.type
_entity_poly.pdbx_seq_one_letter_code
_entity_poly.pdbx_strand_id
1 'polypeptide(L)'
;MTTNKQYDSNWELLPGVGLGKAVFDMTRLEVSALKDVLGEITGENNLSLQKEQLLATYDMLKDFFTEEDLKNVMEALDETSAQRGVIETEYRATGLTLEYEDGKLTEFFADNRANQLHFQGIPVFSNSLSLIKHMASVLQENPLIKDDELVFQNNNIYLFSFIRKDFTESDASNRTITWRKDPRPLSVSLSDYQMLKII
;
A
#
# COMPACT_ATOMS: atom_id res chain seq x y z
N MET A 1 -30.88 -4.91 -18.85
CA MET A 1 -31.04 -5.39 -17.45
C MET A 1 -29.66 -5.42 -16.85
N THR A 2 -29.26 -4.37 -16.15
CA THR A 2 -27.99 -4.30 -15.41
C THR A 2 -28.16 -5.17 -14.17
N THR A 3 -27.49 -6.32 -14.14
CA THR A 3 -27.37 -7.13 -12.93
C THR A 3 -26.59 -6.29 -11.92
N ASN A 4 -27.28 -5.75 -10.91
CA ASN A 4 -26.65 -5.20 -9.71
C ASN A 4 -25.91 -6.35 -9.03
N LYS A 5 -24.64 -6.53 -9.39
CA LYS A 5 -23.75 -7.45 -8.70
C LYS A 5 -23.58 -6.86 -7.30
N GLN A 6 -24.14 -7.51 -6.29
CA GLN A 6 -23.95 -7.08 -4.92
C GLN A 6 -22.47 -7.27 -4.58
N TYR A 7 -21.74 -6.15 -4.46
CA TYR A 7 -20.34 -6.17 -4.08
C TYR A 7 -20.24 -6.50 -2.58
N ASP A 8 -19.21 -7.27 -2.20
CA ASP A 8 -18.97 -7.60 -0.80
C ASP A 8 -18.41 -6.38 -0.08
N SER A 9 -19.19 -5.77 0.81
CA SER A 9 -18.77 -4.61 1.61
C SER A 9 -17.46 -4.79 2.38
N ASN A 10 -17.00 -6.02 2.61
CA ASN A 10 -15.70 -6.25 3.24
C ASN A 10 -14.50 -5.84 2.35
N TRP A 11 -14.72 -5.69 1.04
CA TRP A 11 -13.71 -5.30 0.05
C TRP A 11 -13.85 -3.85 -0.45
N GLU A 12 -14.63 -3.04 0.26
CA GLU A 12 -14.78 -1.61 -0.02
C GLU A 12 -13.58 -0.85 0.57
N LEU A 13 -12.86 -0.11 -0.28
CA LEU A 13 -11.83 0.84 0.14
C LEU A 13 -12.51 2.05 0.79
N LEU A 14 -12.19 2.30 2.07
CA LEU A 14 -12.73 3.41 2.85
C LEU A 14 -11.61 4.40 3.17
N PRO A 15 -11.49 5.53 2.44
CA PRO A 15 -10.42 6.51 2.64
C PRO A 15 -10.34 7.00 4.08
N GLY A 16 -9.14 7.03 4.66
CA GLY A 16 -8.91 7.42 6.05
C GLY A 16 -9.48 6.47 7.11
N VAL A 17 -10.11 5.35 6.71
CA VAL A 17 -10.75 4.40 7.63
C VAL A 17 -10.17 3.00 7.51
N GLY A 18 -9.99 2.47 6.30
CA GLY A 18 -9.42 1.12 6.08
C GLY A 18 -10.06 0.37 4.91
N LEU A 19 -10.34 -0.93 5.12
CA LEU A 19 -10.90 -1.87 4.16
C LEU A 19 -12.09 -2.61 4.76
N GLY A 20 -13.31 -2.22 4.39
CA GLY A 20 -14.53 -2.83 4.92
C GLY A 20 -14.54 -2.90 6.46
N LYS A 21 -14.41 -4.10 7.02
CA LYS A 21 -14.34 -4.33 8.48
C LYS A 21 -12.94 -4.21 9.07
N ALA A 22 -11.89 -4.32 8.25
CA ALA A 22 -10.51 -4.14 8.68
C ALA A 22 -10.19 -2.64 8.67
N VAL A 23 -10.30 -2.00 9.83
CA VAL A 23 -10.08 -0.55 9.96
C VAL A 23 -8.69 -0.26 10.52
N PHE A 24 -8.16 0.93 10.25
CA PHE A 24 -6.91 1.39 10.84
C PHE A 24 -6.99 1.36 12.38
N ASP A 25 -5.83 1.28 13.03
CA ASP A 25 -5.65 1.11 14.48
C ASP A 25 -6.13 -0.23 15.07
N MET A 26 -6.66 -1.15 14.25
CA MET A 26 -6.83 -2.53 14.66
C MET A 26 -5.47 -3.18 14.94
N THR A 27 -5.42 -4.01 15.97
CA THR A 27 -4.29 -4.88 16.28
C THR A 27 -4.21 -6.04 15.29
N ARG A 28 -3.03 -6.67 15.20
CA ARG A 28 -2.83 -7.88 14.40
C ARG A 28 -3.82 -9.00 14.77
N LEU A 29 -4.16 -9.16 16.05
CA LEU A 29 -5.14 -10.16 16.50
C LEU A 29 -6.55 -9.86 15.98
N GLU A 30 -6.98 -8.60 16.02
CA GLU A 30 -8.28 -8.15 15.50
C GLU A 30 -8.36 -8.35 13.97
N VAL A 31 -7.30 -8.01 13.24
CA VAL A 31 -7.24 -8.24 11.79
C VAL A 31 -7.20 -9.73 11.44
N SER A 32 -6.49 -10.55 12.23
CA SER A 32 -6.44 -12.00 12.05
C SER A 32 -7.82 -12.67 12.17
N ALA A 33 -8.72 -12.11 12.98
CA ALA A 33 -10.11 -12.57 13.06
C ALA A 33 -10.90 -12.37 11.74
N LEU A 34 -10.37 -11.58 10.80
CA LEU A 34 -10.96 -11.33 9.47
C LEU A 34 -10.33 -12.18 8.35
N LYS A 35 -9.53 -13.20 8.69
CA LYS A 35 -8.82 -14.04 7.70
C LYS A 35 -9.72 -14.67 6.64
N ASP A 36 -10.97 -14.99 6.97
CA ASP A 36 -11.93 -15.60 6.04
C ASP A 36 -12.30 -14.65 4.89
N VAL A 37 -12.10 -13.34 5.10
CA VAL A 37 -12.28 -12.28 4.10
C VAL A 37 -10.94 -11.92 3.45
N LEU A 38 -9.94 -11.58 4.27
CA LEU A 38 -8.68 -11.00 3.80
C LEU A 38 -7.74 -12.04 3.20
N GLY A 39 -7.99 -13.32 3.44
CA GLY A 39 -7.15 -14.44 3.05
C GLY A 39 -6.10 -14.81 4.10
N GLU A 40 -5.54 -16.00 3.90
CA GLU A 40 -4.47 -16.54 4.73
C GLU A 40 -3.18 -15.72 4.57
N ILE A 41 -2.39 -15.68 5.66
CA ILE A 41 -1.05 -15.09 5.67
C ILE A 41 -0.11 -16.01 4.90
N THR A 42 0.56 -15.47 3.88
CA THR A 42 1.53 -16.21 3.05
C THR A 42 2.98 -15.85 3.39
N GLY A 43 3.19 -14.79 4.16
CA GLY A 43 4.50 -14.37 4.61
C GLY A 43 4.40 -13.16 5.54
N GLU A 44 5.48 -12.92 6.28
CA GLU A 44 5.59 -11.81 7.20
C GLU A 44 7.00 -11.25 7.11
N ASN A 45 7.12 -9.94 7.35
CA ASN A 45 8.40 -9.26 7.42
C ASN A 45 8.39 -8.33 8.64
N ASN A 46 9.45 -8.38 9.44
CA ASN A 46 9.65 -7.49 10.58
C ASN A 46 11.14 -7.20 10.74
N LEU A 47 11.48 -6.15 11.48
CA LEU A 47 12.86 -5.69 11.65
C LEU A 47 13.78 -6.79 12.22
N SER A 48 13.31 -7.59 13.16
CA SER A 48 14.10 -8.69 13.73
C SER A 48 14.44 -9.74 12.67
N LEU A 49 13.47 -10.14 11.86
CA LEU A 49 13.66 -11.07 10.75
C LEU A 49 14.62 -10.50 9.70
N GLN A 50 14.53 -9.21 9.39
CA GLN A 50 15.44 -8.55 8.44
C GLN A 50 16.89 -8.56 8.95
N LYS A 51 17.09 -8.26 10.25
CA LYS A 51 18.43 -8.31 10.85
C LYS A 51 19.00 -9.72 10.84
N GLU A 52 18.20 -10.72 11.16
CA GLU A 52 18.61 -12.14 11.09
C GLU A 52 18.99 -12.55 9.66
N GLN A 53 18.19 -12.17 8.66
CA GLN A 53 18.46 -12.46 7.25
C GLN A 53 19.71 -11.72 6.74
N LEU A 54 19.94 -10.49 7.18
CA LEU A 54 21.14 -9.72 6.84
C LEU A 54 22.39 -10.39 7.40
N LEU A 55 22.36 -10.81 8.68
CA LEU A 55 23.47 -11.55 9.29
C LEU A 55 23.75 -12.86 8.56
N ALA A 56 22.71 -13.64 8.24
CA ALA A 56 22.86 -14.88 7.51
C ALA A 56 23.45 -14.67 6.10
N THR A 57 23.06 -13.58 5.43
CA THR A 57 23.58 -13.20 4.10
C THR A 57 25.03 -12.73 4.18
N TYR A 58 25.36 -11.94 5.21
CA TYR A 58 26.73 -11.53 5.49
C TYR A 58 27.63 -12.75 5.72
N ASP A 59 27.22 -13.70 6.57
CA ASP A 59 28.00 -14.91 6.83
C ASP A 59 28.27 -15.73 5.56
N MET A 60 27.32 -15.78 4.63
CA MET A 60 27.45 -16.45 3.34
C MET A 60 28.41 -15.72 2.39
N LEU A 61 28.47 -14.39 2.46
CA LEU A 61 29.18 -13.53 1.52
C LEU A 61 30.34 -12.74 2.16
N LYS A 62 30.80 -13.14 3.34
CA LYS A 62 31.80 -12.42 4.15
C LYS A 62 33.15 -12.20 3.45
N ASP A 63 33.45 -12.98 2.41
CA ASP A 63 34.65 -12.79 1.60
C ASP A 63 34.52 -11.61 0.62
N PHE A 64 33.30 -11.11 0.40
CA PHE A 64 32.97 -10.00 -0.48
C PHE A 64 32.56 -8.72 0.26
N PHE A 65 32.22 -8.81 1.55
CA PHE A 65 31.76 -7.68 2.36
C PHE A 65 32.61 -7.54 3.62
N THR A 66 32.90 -6.29 4.00
CA THR A 66 33.63 -5.99 5.23
C THR A 66 32.69 -5.94 6.43
N GLU A 67 33.23 -6.07 7.65
CA GLU A 67 32.47 -5.81 8.88
C GLU A 67 31.95 -4.37 8.94
N GLU A 68 32.65 -3.42 8.32
CA GLU A 68 32.23 -2.03 8.22
C GLU A 68 30.98 -1.88 7.34
N ASP A 69 30.90 -2.62 6.23
CA ASP A 69 29.69 -2.65 5.38
C ASP A 69 28.49 -3.18 6.17
N LEU A 70 28.66 -4.27 6.91
CA LEU A 70 27.61 -4.83 7.75
C LEU A 70 27.15 -3.82 8.80
N LYS A 71 28.09 -3.15 9.46
CA LYS A 71 27.81 -2.13 10.48
C LYS A 71 27.01 -0.97 9.87
N ASN A 72 27.45 -0.43 8.73
CA ASN A 72 26.77 0.67 8.06
C ASN A 72 25.32 0.32 7.68
N VAL A 73 25.08 -0.91 7.20
CA VAL A 73 23.71 -1.36 6.87
C VAL A 73 22.87 -1.55 8.13
N MET A 74 23.44 -2.11 9.20
CA MET A 74 22.74 -2.26 10.49
C MET A 74 22.36 -0.90 11.09
N GLU A 75 23.27 0.09 11.05
CA GLU A 75 23.00 1.45 11.51
C GLU A 75 21.90 2.12 10.68
N ALA A 76 21.92 1.96 9.35
CA ALA A 76 20.86 2.48 8.48
C ALA A 76 19.48 1.85 8.75
N LEU A 77 19.43 0.54 9.06
CA LEU A 77 18.20 -0.14 9.47
C LEU A 77 17.69 0.41 10.80
N ASP A 78 18.59 0.62 11.77
CA ASP A 78 18.25 1.18 13.07
C ASP A 78 17.74 2.62 12.97
N GLU A 79 18.41 3.48 12.19
CA GLU A 79 17.97 4.86 11.95
C GLU A 79 16.57 4.93 11.33
N THR A 80 16.28 4.05 10.37
CA THR A 80 14.94 3.96 9.74
C THR A 80 13.88 3.59 10.77
N SER A 81 14.19 2.65 11.67
CA SER A 81 13.31 2.24 12.78
C SER A 81 13.26 3.22 13.95
N ALA A 82 14.15 4.21 14.00
CA ALA A 82 14.07 5.29 14.99
C ALA A 82 13.21 6.46 14.49
N GLN A 83 13.13 6.63 13.17
CA GLN A 83 12.28 7.64 12.53
C GLN A 83 10.81 7.21 12.42
N ARG A 84 10.56 5.91 12.44
CA ARG A 84 9.23 5.29 12.43
C ARG A 84 9.05 4.43 13.69
N GLY A 85 7.83 4.01 14.02
CA GLY A 85 7.63 2.96 15.02
C GLY A 85 8.20 1.60 14.58
N VAL A 86 7.95 0.56 15.36
CA VAL A 86 8.26 -0.83 14.95
C VAL A 86 7.33 -1.20 13.80
N ILE A 87 7.91 -1.44 12.62
CA ILE A 87 7.18 -1.79 11.41
C ILE A 87 7.14 -3.31 11.21
N GLU A 88 5.94 -3.82 11.00
CA GLU A 88 5.68 -5.20 10.61
C GLU A 88 4.82 -5.21 9.34
N THR A 89 5.10 -6.15 8.44
CA THR A 89 4.36 -6.31 7.19
C THR A 89 3.84 -7.74 7.06
N GLU A 90 2.57 -7.88 6.71
CA GLU A 90 1.94 -9.17 6.44
C GLU A 90 1.51 -9.25 4.97
N TYR A 91 1.85 -10.35 4.30
CA TYR A 91 1.43 -10.63 2.93
C TYR A 91 0.27 -11.62 2.92
N ARG A 92 -0.78 -11.34 2.15
CA ARG A 92 -1.97 -12.18 2.02
C ARG A 92 -2.07 -12.80 0.64
N ALA A 93 -2.61 -14.01 0.59
CA ALA A 93 -2.83 -14.74 -0.67
C ALA A 93 -3.72 -14.00 -1.68
N THR A 94 -4.51 -13.05 -1.21
CA THR A 94 -5.47 -12.25 -2.00
C THR A 94 -4.84 -11.08 -2.74
N GLY A 95 -3.52 -10.85 -2.62
CA GLY A 95 -2.85 -9.69 -3.21
C GLY A 95 -2.84 -8.46 -2.30
N LEU A 96 -3.33 -8.60 -1.06
CA LEU A 96 -3.21 -7.58 -0.02
C LEU A 96 -1.88 -7.72 0.71
N THR A 97 -1.29 -6.58 1.05
CA THR A 97 -0.20 -6.44 2.00
C THR A 97 -0.63 -5.44 3.06
N LEU A 98 -0.40 -5.75 4.34
CA LEU A 98 -0.80 -4.93 5.46
C LEU A 98 0.45 -4.47 6.21
N GLU A 99 0.57 -3.17 6.49
CA GLU A 99 1.61 -2.62 7.36
C GLU A 99 1.02 -2.34 8.73
N TYR A 100 1.76 -2.73 9.76
CA TYR A 100 1.49 -2.39 11.14
C TYR A 100 2.64 -1.55 11.67
N GLU A 101 2.29 -0.47 12.36
CA GLU A 101 3.22 0.39 13.09
C GLU A 101 2.88 0.31 14.57
N ASP A 102 3.86 -0.06 15.39
CA ASP A 102 3.69 -0.32 16.83
C ASP A 102 2.53 -1.29 17.13
N GLY A 103 2.40 -2.32 16.30
CA GLY A 103 1.38 -3.36 16.41
C GLY A 103 -0.03 -2.95 15.95
N LYS A 104 -0.19 -1.76 15.34
CA LYS A 104 -1.45 -1.20 14.88
C LYS A 104 -1.47 -1.06 13.36
N LEU A 105 -2.58 -1.45 12.73
CA LEU A 105 -2.77 -1.37 11.29
C LEU A 105 -2.74 0.08 10.81
N THR A 106 -1.85 0.42 9.88
CA THR A 106 -1.66 1.80 9.37
C THR A 106 -1.71 1.91 7.86
N GLU A 107 -1.46 0.83 7.12
CA GLU A 107 -1.48 0.82 5.66
C GLU A 107 -2.08 -0.46 5.11
N PHE A 108 -2.81 -0.30 4.00
CA PHE A 108 -3.07 -1.37 3.06
C PHE A 108 -2.35 -1.07 1.75
N PHE A 109 -1.74 -2.09 1.18
CA PHE A 109 -1.26 -2.14 -0.18
C PHE A 109 -2.01 -3.27 -0.90
N ALA A 110 -2.35 -3.05 -2.17
CA ALA A 110 -2.97 -4.07 -3.01
C ALA A 110 -2.38 -4.04 -4.41
N ASP A 111 -2.23 -5.23 -4.99
CA ASP A 111 -1.98 -5.42 -6.42
C ASP A 111 -3.22 -6.00 -7.14
N ASN A 112 -3.09 -6.21 -8.45
CA ASN A 112 -4.18 -6.68 -9.30
C ASN A 112 -4.76 -8.07 -8.95
N ARG A 113 -4.14 -8.83 -8.03
CA ARG A 113 -4.71 -10.09 -7.50
C ARG A 113 -5.89 -9.80 -6.56
N ALA A 114 -5.97 -8.61 -5.96
CA ALA A 114 -7.08 -8.14 -5.13
C ALA A 114 -8.31 -7.74 -5.98
N ASN A 115 -8.80 -8.67 -6.79
CA ASN A 115 -9.85 -8.46 -7.79
C ASN A 115 -11.25 -8.11 -7.21
N GLN A 116 -11.44 -8.30 -5.91
CA GLN A 116 -12.66 -7.94 -5.19
C GLN A 116 -12.65 -6.48 -4.70
N LEU A 117 -11.47 -5.84 -4.65
CA LEU A 117 -11.31 -4.47 -4.16
C LEU A 117 -12.09 -3.49 -5.04
N HIS A 118 -12.92 -2.68 -4.39
CA HIS A 118 -13.72 -1.65 -5.05
C HIS A 118 -13.77 -0.38 -4.22
N PHE A 119 -14.08 0.72 -4.89
CA PHE A 119 -14.36 2.01 -4.29
C PHE A 119 -15.72 2.49 -4.78
N GLN A 120 -16.68 2.63 -3.85
CA GLN A 120 -18.07 2.99 -4.14
C GLN A 120 -18.71 2.09 -5.22
N GLY A 121 -18.40 0.79 -5.15
CA GLY A 121 -18.88 -0.22 -6.11
C GLY A 121 -18.14 -0.24 -7.46
N ILE A 122 -17.15 0.62 -7.69
CA ILE A 122 -16.29 0.55 -8.88
C ILE A 122 -15.06 -0.31 -8.56
N PRO A 123 -14.81 -1.42 -9.30
CA PRO A 123 -13.62 -2.23 -9.07
C PRO A 123 -12.34 -1.43 -9.30
N VAL A 124 -11.40 -1.48 -8.35
CA VAL A 124 -10.18 -0.66 -8.39
C VAL A 124 -9.31 -1.05 -9.58
N PHE A 125 -9.04 -2.32 -9.82
CA PHE A 125 -8.17 -2.73 -10.92
C PHE A 125 -8.87 -2.84 -12.29
N SER A 126 -9.93 -2.05 -12.51
CA SER A 126 -10.67 -2.00 -13.78
C SER A 126 -10.21 -0.85 -14.69
N ASN A 127 -11.14 -0.14 -15.34
CA ASN A 127 -10.81 0.99 -16.22
C ASN A 127 -10.24 2.16 -15.40
N SER A 128 -8.95 2.45 -15.58
CA SER A 128 -8.22 3.40 -14.73
C SER A 128 -8.82 4.80 -14.79
N LEU A 129 -9.08 5.33 -15.99
CA LEU A 129 -9.56 6.70 -16.15
C LEU A 129 -10.95 6.89 -15.54
N SER A 130 -11.85 5.92 -15.71
CA SER A 130 -13.18 5.94 -15.10
C SER A 130 -13.10 5.90 -13.57
N LEU A 131 -12.26 5.01 -13.01
CA LEU A 131 -12.05 4.94 -11.57
C LEU A 131 -11.52 6.28 -11.03
N ILE A 132 -10.46 6.81 -11.62
CA ILE A 132 -9.79 8.03 -11.14
C ILE A 132 -10.75 9.23 -11.21
N LYS A 133 -11.52 9.36 -12.30
CA LYS A 133 -12.58 10.39 -12.41
C LYS A 133 -13.62 10.25 -11.31
N HIS A 134 -14.04 9.02 -11.03
CA HIS A 134 -15.02 8.76 -9.98
C HIS A 134 -14.47 9.08 -8.59
N MET A 135 -13.25 8.63 -8.29
CA MET A 135 -12.55 8.96 -7.04
C MET A 135 -12.41 10.47 -6.89
N ALA A 136 -11.93 11.19 -7.92
CA ALA A 136 -11.78 12.64 -7.86
C ALA A 136 -13.10 13.36 -7.57
N SER A 137 -14.20 12.89 -8.17
CA SER A 137 -15.54 13.44 -7.92
C SER A 137 -16.05 13.15 -6.51
N VAL A 138 -15.87 11.92 -5.99
CA VAL A 138 -16.37 11.53 -4.67
C VAL A 138 -15.54 12.16 -3.55
N LEU A 139 -14.22 12.18 -3.71
CA LEU A 139 -13.27 12.76 -2.76
C LEU A 139 -13.20 14.29 -2.86
N GLN A 140 -13.80 14.88 -3.89
CA GLN A 140 -13.74 16.31 -4.20
C GLN A 140 -12.28 16.81 -4.29
N GLU A 141 -11.43 16.00 -4.92
CA GLU A 141 -9.99 16.21 -4.98
C GLU A 141 -9.45 15.84 -6.37
N ASN A 142 -8.71 16.75 -6.99
CA ASN A 142 -7.91 16.41 -8.18
C ASN A 142 -6.59 15.75 -7.72
N PRO A 143 -6.22 14.57 -8.23
CA PRO A 143 -4.99 13.91 -7.81
C PRO A 143 -3.77 14.69 -8.31
N LEU A 144 -2.67 14.57 -7.57
CA LEU A 144 -1.33 14.96 -8.01
C LEU A 144 -0.71 13.81 -8.81
N ILE A 145 0.13 14.10 -9.81
CA ILE A 145 0.84 13.09 -10.60
C ILE A 145 2.34 13.40 -10.71
N LYS A 146 3.16 12.38 -10.53
CA LYS A 146 4.59 12.36 -10.84
C LYS A 146 4.90 11.00 -11.48
N ASP A 147 5.50 11.03 -12.67
CA ASP A 147 5.76 9.83 -13.47
C ASP A 147 4.51 8.96 -13.67
N ASP A 148 4.44 7.80 -13.02
CA ASP A 148 3.32 6.86 -13.03
C ASP A 148 2.57 6.75 -11.69
N GLU A 149 2.91 7.60 -10.72
CA GLU A 149 2.22 7.68 -9.43
C GLU A 149 1.20 8.83 -9.42
N LEU A 150 -0.01 8.49 -8.98
CA LEU A 150 -1.07 9.44 -8.64
C LEU A 150 -1.30 9.47 -7.14
N VAL A 151 -1.54 10.66 -6.60
CA VAL A 151 -1.73 10.86 -5.16
C VAL A 151 -2.99 11.68 -4.92
N PHE A 152 -3.96 11.11 -4.21
CA PHE A 152 -5.03 11.85 -3.54
C PHE A 152 -4.53 12.17 -2.13
N GLN A 153 -3.81 13.29 -2.03
CA GLN A 153 -3.05 13.67 -0.85
C GLN A 153 -3.93 13.83 0.38
N ASN A 154 -5.09 14.47 0.26
CA ASN A 154 -5.96 14.74 1.41
C ASN A 154 -6.61 13.47 1.96
N ASN A 155 -6.58 12.39 1.17
CA ASN A 155 -7.19 11.10 1.50
C ASN A 155 -6.14 9.99 1.72
N ASN A 156 -4.84 10.32 1.62
CA ASN A 156 -3.72 9.40 1.76
C ASN A 156 -3.82 8.15 0.84
N ILE A 157 -4.27 8.35 -0.40
CA ILE A 157 -4.36 7.28 -1.41
C ILE A 157 -3.33 7.51 -2.52
N TYR A 158 -2.64 6.44 -2.88
CA TYR A 158 -1.57 6.42 -3.87
C TYR A 158 -1.88 5.32 -4.89
N LEU A 159 -1.93 5.67 -6.17
CA LEU A 159 -2.15 4.73 -7.28
C LEU A 159 -0.90 4.72 -8.15
N PHE A 160 -0.32 3.55 -8.40
CA PHE A 160 0.86 3.37 -9.23
C PHE A 160 0.52 2.66 -10.53
N SER A 161 1.05 3.14 -11.65
CA SER A 161 0.90 2.53 -12.97
C SER A 161 -0.55 2.37 -13.44
N PHE A 162 -1.45 3.27 -13.00
CA PHE A 162 -2.84 3.31 -13.47
C PHE A 162 -2.99 4.08 -14.79
N ILE A 163 -2.50 5.32 -14.80
CA ILE A 163 -2.42 6.19 -15.99
C ILE A 163 -1.14 7.01 -15.93
N ARG A 164 -0.75 7.56 -17.08
CA ARG A 164 0.33 8.54 -17.20
C ARG A 164 -0.21 9.97 -17.28
N LYS A 165 0.68 10.95 -17.26
CA LYS A 165 0.34 12.39 -17.36
C LYS A 165 -0.47 12.77 -18.60
N ASP A 166 -0.32 12.03 -19.69
CA ASP A 166 -1.06 12.21 -20.94
C ASP A 166 -2.39 11.42 -20.98
N PHE A 167 -2.83 10.88 -19.84
CA PHE A 167 -4.03 10.05 -19.69
C PHE A 167 -3.99 8.69 -20.41
N THR A 168 -2.83 8.27 -20.92
CA THR A 168 -2.68 6.90 -21.42
C THR A 168 -2.68 5.90 -20.27
N GLU A 169 -3.32 4.75 -20.47
CA GLU A 169 -3.28 3.67 -19.48
C GLU A 169 -1.89 3.03 -19.46
N SER A 170 -1.41 2.77 -18.25
CA SER A 170 -0.22 1.94 -18.02
C SER A 170 -0.61 0.46 -17.97
N ASP A 171 0.40 -0.42 -17.99
CA ASP A 171 0.21 -1.87 -17.97
C ASP A 171 -0.57 -2.31 -16.73
N ALA A 172 -1.68 -3.02 -16.95
CA ALA A 172 -2.55 -3.51 -15.89
C ALA A 172 -1.86 -4.52 -14.95
N SER A 173 -0.80 -5.18 -15.40
CA SER A 173 -0.02 -6.09 -14.57
C SER A 173 0.79 -5.38 -13.47
N ASN A 174 1.11 -4.10 -13.67
CA ASN A 174 1.94 -3.31 -12.75
C ASN A 174 1.12 -2.39 -11.82
N ARG A 175 -0.22 -2.43 -11.92
CA ARG A 175 -1.09 -1.56 -11.13
C ARG A 175 -1.08 -1.95 -9.67
N THR A 176 -0.82 -0.97 -8.82
CA THR A 176 -0.87 -1.12 -7.37
C THR A 176 -1.52 0.09 -6.74
N ILE A 177 -2.19 -0.12 -5.61
CA ILE A 177 -2.81 0.93 -4.82
C ILE A 177 -2.33 0.80 -3.38
N THR A 178 -2.06 1.93 -2.77
CA THR A 178 -1.77 2.05 -1.34
C THR A 178 -2.73 3.06 -0.74
N TRP A 179 -3.27 2.77 0.44
CA TRP A 179 -3.97 3.77 1.23
C TRP A 179 -3.62 3.63 2.70
N ARG A 180 -3.47 4.78 3.35
CA ARG A 180 -2.89 4.89 4.69
C ARG A 180 -3.80 5.66 5.63
N LYS A 181 -3.61 5.42 6.92
CA LYS A 181 -4.17 6.24 8.00
C LYS A 181 -3.62 7.67 7.92
N ASP A 182 -2.30 7.78 7.85
CA ASP A 182 -1.54 9.03 7.85
C ASP A 182 -0.74 9.19 6.55
N PRO A 183 -0.33 10.42 6.17
CA PRO A 183 0.49 10.66 4.99
C PRO A 183 1.74 9.76 4.97
N ARG A 184 2.13 9.30 3.78
CA ARG A 184 3.29 8.40 3.62
C ARG A 184 4.55 9.00 4.28
N PRO A 185 5.14 8.33 5.27
CA PRO A 185 6.36 8.80 5.90
C PRO A 185 7.53 8.75 4.90
N LEU A 186 8.48 9.68 5.04
CA LEU A 186 9.67 9.75 4.18
C LEU A 186 9.34 9.84 2.68
N SER A 187 8.17 10.38 2.33
CA SER A 187 7.76 10.54 0.94
C SER A 187 8.59 11.58 0.21
N VAL A 188 8.70 11.43 -1.11
CA VAL A 188 9.15 12.50 -2.00
C VAL A 188 8.30 13.75 -1.76
N SER A 189 8.93 14.91 -1.84
CA SER A 189 8.22 16.18 -1.69
C SER A 189 7.12 16.30 -2.75
N LEU A 190 5.90 16.63 -2.31
CA LEU A 190 4.76 16.85 -3.19
C LEU A 190 4.92 18.08 -4.10
N SER A 191 5.92 18.94 -3.82
CA SER A 191 6.32 20.03 -4.72
C SER A 191 6.75 19.55 -6.10
N ASP A 192 7.19 18.30 -6.21
CA ASP A 192 7.64 17.71 -7.47
C ASP A 192 6.49 17.15 -8.32
N TYR A 193 5.28 17.11 -7.76
CA TYR A 193 4.10 16.58 -8.43
C TYR A 193 3.33 17.71 -9.11
N GLN A 194 2.61 17.35 -10.17
CA GLN A 194 1.75 18.26 -10.90
C GLN A 194 0.30 17.90 -10.65
N MET A 195 -0.58 18.88 -10.47
CA MET A 195 -2.00 18.61 -10.37
C MET A 195 -2.54 18.07 -11.70
N LEU A 196 -3.16 16.89 -11.67
CA LEU A 196 -3.87 16.33 -12.80
C LEU A 196 -5.32 16.80 -12.74
N LYS A 197 -5.67 17.78 -13.58
CA LYS A 197 -7.03 18.33 -13.64
C LYS A 197 -7.97 17.34 -14.32
N ILE A 198 -8.79 16.67 -13.52
CA ILE A 198 -9.74 15.62 -13.94
C ILE A 198 -11.18 16.06 -13.71
N ILE A 199 -11.43 16.84 -12.66
CA ILE A 199 -12.67 17.59 -12.40
C ILE A 199 -12.49 19.09 -12.67
#